data_AF-A0A4Y6KU59-F1
#
_entry.id   AF-A0A4Y6KU59-F1
#
_cell.length_a   1.000
_cell.length_b   1.000
_cell.length_c   1.000
_cell.angle_alpha   90.00
_cell.angle_beta   90.00
_cell.angle_gamma   90.00
#
_symmetry.space_group_name_H-M   'P 1'
#
loop_
_entity.id
_entity.type
_entity.pdbx_description
1 polymer ?
#
loop_
_entity_poly.entity_id
_entity_poly.type
_entity_poly.pdbx_seq_one_letter_code
_entity_poly.pdbx_strand_id
1 'polypeptide(L)'
;MTEQDAFISITLAEELRPPELNTVKDFVHRWGLENTRALEVLCSYVITNPRPLDHEIFDQLVQHALNSDEDLKTLAFMALTACNPKQFGQALVGAGWKALPSANEYLQDFGCKAVFAASEERPLADISDMVTPWCLLDEAVKRGGSPEDLTLAVQAIDRTLQWDGFSSFPMVARISVKSIGTRNSVSVEPNPQAPNEDGGFKYVDPDARWAHHQAVRETGETYLRNAKSAGAVMATRVVRIEAARMLVGRCPEVVSRWLEGLGEPTQALVSRLNLAGGLFLALCEVLLETDAIRGAQLWHVLRRHLRIQFVGAGELDELLLILFRVPENAEVLELREQFYSLSQNASDESYLDLALAAVSQGGAPWLEAAIAADEVATEPFRRKRAITLRGFLPPDPLFQAKWREGLCVGSWDALRMRTQEMSNRASQARYWWKSFLTAPDALVAFCSWQVFLACADKMAWVWMDSDIEFHRADNELWRLKMLHMRLNESALKSALNRKSKKGANALDRHLVGWDSPDSWFTHDALTGLGF
;
A
#
# COMPACT_ATOMS: atom_id res chain seq x y z
N MET A 1 6.50 27.99 -13.24
CA MET A 1 7.87 27.43 -13.23
C MET A 1 8.70 28.30 -14.15
N THR A 2 9.70 29.01 -13.62
CA THR A 2 10.59 29.86 -14.42
C THR A 2 11.65 29.01 -15.13
N GLU A 3 12.28 29.54 -16.18
CA GLU A 3 13.37 28.86 -16.90
C GLU A 3 14.55 28.52 -15.97
N GLN A 4 14.77 29.37 -14.96
CA GLN A 4 15.75 29.14 -13.89
C GLN A 4 15.37 27.96 -12.98
N ASP A 5 14.09 27.81 -12.60
CA ASP A 5 13.63 26.67 -11.80
C ASP A 5 13.78 25.35 -12.55
N ALA A 6 13.52 25.35 -13.86
CA ALA A 6 13.76 24.21 -14.72
C ALA A 6 15.25 23.85 -14.73
N PHE A 7 16.14 24.84 -14.89
CA PHE A 7 17.58 24.63 -14.89
C PHE A 7 18.12 24.08 -13.56
N ILE A 8 17.65 24.59 -12.42
CA ILE A 8 18.04 24.10 -11.08
C ILE A 8 17.62 22.63 -10.90
N SER A 9 16.39 22.31 -11.33
CA SER A 9 15.86 20.93 -11.27
C SER A 9 16.70 19.96 -12.08
N ILE A 10 17.19 20.43 -13.23
CA ILE A 10 17.99 19.68 -14.18
C ILE A 10 19.45 19.53 -13.67
N THR A 11 20.01 20.51 -12.97
CA THR A 11 21.44 20.52 -12.59
C THR A 11 21.87 19.32 -11.74
N LEU A 12 21.02 18.84 -10.82
CA LEU A 12 21.27 17.62 -10.03
C LEU A 12 20.50 16.40 -10.54
N ALA A 13 19.46 16.56 -11.36
CA ALA A 13 18.66 15.44 -11.89
C ALA A 13 19.15 14.89 -13.24
N GLU A 14 19.83 15.69 -14.08
CA GLU A 14 20.53 15.21 -15.28
C GLU A 14 21.81 14.46 -14.93
N GLU A 15 22.41 14.71 -13.76
CA GLU A 15 23.55 13.94 -13.28
C GLU A 15 23.09 12.65 -12.58
N LEU A 16 22.60 11.67 -13.35
CA LEU A 16 22.45 10.27 -12.90
C LEU A 16 23.81 9.55 -12.73
N ARG A 17 24.76 10.19 -12.06
CA ARG A 17 26.02 9.61 -11.57
C ARG A 17 26.13 9.94 -10.09
N PRO A 18 26.65 9.04 -9.23
CA PRO A 18 26.87 9.42 -7.84
C PRO A 18 27.90 10.56 -7.84
N PRO A 19 27.53 11.79 -7.45
CA PRO A 19 28.45 12.88 -7.30
C PRO A 19 29.30 12.67 -6.06
N GLU A 20 30.49 13.24 -6.13
CA GLU A 20 31.40 13.35 -5.01
C GLU A 20 30.93 14.48 -4.07
N LEU A 21 31.48 14.54 -2.85
CA LEU A 21 31.17 15.60 -1.88
C LEU A 21 31.33 17.01 -2.48
N ASN A 22 32.23 17.16 -3.46
CA ASN A 22 32.51 18.41 -4.15
C ASN A 22 31.33 18.92 -4.98
N THR A 23 30.53 18.06 -5.61
CA THR A 23 29.38 18.50 -6.43
C THR A 23 28.29 19.14 -5.56
N VAL A 24 28.07 18.62 -4.34
CA VAL A 24 27.12 19.21 -3.39
C VAL A 24 27.61 20.58 -2.94
N LYS A 25 28.91 20.73 -2.66
CA LYS A 25 29.52 22.02 -2.33
C LYS A 25 29.41 23.01 -3.48
N ASP A 26 29.74 22.60 -4.69
CA ASP A 26 29.65 23.44 -5.88
C ASP A 26 28.21 23.88 -6.16
N PHE A 27 27.24 22.97 -5.98
CA PHE A 27 25.82 23.29 -6.10
C PHE A 27 25.37 24.35 -5.07
N VAL A 28 25.73 24.14 -3.79
CA VAL A 28 25.38 25.08 -2.71
C VAL A 28 26.07 26.43 -2.92
N HIS A 29 27.35 26.44 -3.30
CA HIS A 29 28.08 27.66 -3.62
C HIS A 29 27.45 28.41 -4.79
N ARG A 30 26.97 27.69 -5.82
CA ARG A 30 26.40 28.30 -7.03
C ARG A 30 25.00 28.86 -6.83
N TRP A 31 24.15 28.19 -6.05
CA TRP A 31 22.73 28.54 -5.95
C TRP A 31 22.28 29.08 -4.59
N GLY A 32 23.04 28.79 -3.53
CA GLY A 32 22.71 29.13 -2.14
C GLY A 32 21.53 28.32 -1.58
N LEU A 33 21.48 28.16 -0.25
CA LEU A 33 20.35 27.51 0.44
C LEU A 33 19.20 28.45 0.78
N GLU A 34 19.40 29.76 0.64
CA GLU A 34 18.35 30.78 0.68
C GLU A 34 17.34 30.61 -0.48
N ASN A 35 17.74 29.92 -1.56
CA ASN A 35 16.87 29.61 -2.69
C ASN A 35 16.05 28.34 -2.39
N THR A 36 14.73 28.51 -2.23
CA THR A 36 13.79 27.42 -1.94
C THR A 36 13.91 26.24 -2.90
N ARG A 37 14.04 26.51 -4.21
CA ARG A 37 14.14 25.45 -5.22
C ARG A 37 15.48 24.71 -5.12
N ALA A 38 16.56 25.43 -4.85
CA ALA A 38 17.87 24.82 -4.64
C ALA A 38 17.87 23.93 -3.39
N LEU A 39 17.26 24.39 -2.30
CA LEU A 39 17.07 23.62 -1.07
C LEU A 39 16.24 22.34 -1.32
N GLU A 40 15.11 22.44 -2.01
CA GLU A 40 14.28 21.28 -2.37
C GLU A 40 15.05 20.23 -3.18
N VAL A 41 15.78 20.68 -4.21
CA VAL A 41 16.56 19.81 -5.08
C VAL A 41 17.71 19.16 -4.31
N LEU A 42 18.44 19.93 -3.48
CA LEU A 42 19.49 19.38 -2.63
C LEU A 42 18.94 18.33 -1.67
N CYS A 43 17.88 18.65 -0.92
CA CYS A 43 17.25 17.72 0.02
C CYS A 43 16.81 16.44 -0.69
N SER A 44 16.11 16.55 -1.82
CA SER A 44 15.67 15.40 -2.62
C SER A 44 16.85 14.55 -3.10
N TYR A 45 17.93 15.22 -3.51
CA TYR A 45 19.16 14.61 -3.98
C TYR A 45 19.86 13.79 -2.88
N VAL A 46 20.08 14.39 -1.70
CA VAL A 46 20.79 13.72 -0.58
C VAL A 46 19.94 12.68 0.15
N ILE A 47 18.61 12.81 0.15
CA ILE A 47 17.70 11.75 0.61
C ILE A 47 17.86 10.49 -0.25
N THR A 48 18.09 10.66 -1.55
CA THR A 48 18.24 9.55 -2.50
C THR A 48 19.65 8.98 -2.49
N ASN A 49 20.66 9.79 -2.17
CA ASN A 49 22.07 9.43 -2.15
C ASN A 49 22.72 9.83 -0.80
N PRO A 50 22.33 9.19 0.31
CA PRO A 50 22.75 9.60 1.63
C PRO A 50 24.27 9.49 1.81
N ARG A 51 24.90 10.62 2.14
CA ARG A 51 26.32 10.73 2.51
C ARG A 51 26.48 11.80 3.59
N PRO A 52 27.43 11.67 4.51
CA PRO A 52 27.70 12.72 5.48
C PRO A 52 27.92 14.06 4.79
N LEU A 53 27.18 15.08 5.23
CA LEU A 53 27.30 16.43 4.73
C LEU A 53 28.53 17.12 5.33
N ASP A 54 29.04 18.10 4.60
CA ASP A 54 30.00 19.04 5.13
C ASP A 54 29.40 19.85 6.30
N HIS A 55 30.23 20.19 7.30
CA HIS A 55 29.78 20.88 8.50
C HIS A 55 29.05 22.20 8.21
N GLU A 56 29.52 22.98 7.24
CA GLU A 56 28.91 24.28 6.92
C GLU A 56 27.51 24.09 6.30
N ILE A 57 27.38 23.12 5.39
CA ILE A 57 26.11 22.78 4.75
C ILE A 57 25.15 22.19 5.78
N PHE A 58 25.65 21.34 6.68
CA PHE A 58 24.87 20.76 7.76
C PHE A 58 24.29 21.85 8.67
N ASP A 59 25.10 22.79 9.16
CA ASP A 59 24.64 23.84 10.07
C ASP A 59 23.59 24.75 9.41
N GLN A 60 23.79 25.12 8.14
CA GLN A 60 22.80 25.88 7.38
C GLN A 60 21.47 25.11 7.25
N LEU A 61 21.52 23.81 6.92
CA LEU A 61 20.30 22.98 6.83
C LEU A 61 19.60 22.82 8.18
N VAL A 62 20.34 22.74 9.29
CA VAL A 62 19.74 22.71 10.64
C VAL A 62 19.00 24.01 10.93
N GLN A 63 19.56 25.17 10.57
CA GLN A 63 18.87 26.46 10.72
C GLN A 63 17.56 26.49 9.91
N HIS A 64 17.56 26.00 8.67
CA HIS A 64 16.34 25.85 7.88
C HIS A 64 15.34 24.88 8.54
N ALA A 65 15.80 23.71 8.99
CA ALA A 65 14.95 22.73 9.65
C ALA A 65 14.25 23.28 10.89
N LEU A 66 14.89 24.19 11.64
CA LEU A 66 14.29 24.76 12.85
C LEU A 66 13.40 25.97 12.57
N ASN A 67 13.68 26.76 11.52
CA ASN A 67 13.09 28.08 11.32
C ASN A 67 12.20 28.23 10.05
N SER A 68 12.15 27.24 9.16
CA SER A 68 11.39 27.33 7.89
C SER A 68 9.94 26.84 8.00
N ASP A 69 9.15 27.13 6.95
CA ASP A 69 7.80 26.61 6.72
C ASP A 69 7.75 25.07 6.70
N GLU A 70 6.57 24.49 6.96
CA GLU A 70 6.40 23.07 7.27
C GLU A 70 6.86 22.09 6.17
N ASP A 71 6.67 22.43 4.89
CA ASP A 71 7.06 21.58 3.76
C ASP A 71 8.58 21.49 3.60
N LEU A 72 9.27 22.62 3.62
CA LEU A 72 10.74 22.69 3.57
C LEU A 72 11.37 22.08 4.81
N LYS A 73 10.74 22.30 5.97
CA LYS A 73 11.13 21.67 7.22
C LYS A 73 11.08 20.16 7.14
N THR A 74 10.03 19.60 6.54
CA THR A 74 9.91 18.14 6.36
C THR A 74 11.05 17.59 5.50
N LEU A 75 11.33 18.22 4.35
CA LEU A 75 12.45 17.81 3.48
C LEU A 75 13.82 17.93 4.17
N ALA A 76 14.05 19.00 4.94
CA ALA A 76 15.29 19.18 5.70
C ALA A 76 15.45 18.11 6.80
N PHE A 77 14.38 17.79 7.54
CA PHE A 77 14.39 16.70 8.53
C PHE A 77 14.75 15.37 7.88
N MET A 78 14.15 15.05 6.72
CA MET A 78 14.44 13.85 5.96
C MET A 78 15.92 13.78 5.53
N ALA A 79 16.43 14.87 4.95
CA ALA A 79 17.81 14.98 4.46
C ALA A 79 18.84 14.84 5.60
N LEU A 80 18.67 15.62 6.67
CA LEU A 80 19.59 15.63 7.83
C LEU A 80 19.60 14.29 8.56
N THR A 81 18.43 13.67 8.73
CA THR A 81 18.32 12.33 9.35
C THR A 81 18.96 11.25 8.47
N ALA A 82 18.85 11.36 7.15
CA ALA A 82 19.46 10.39 6.23
C ALA A 82 21.01 10.50 6.20
N CYS A 83 21.55 11.72 6.33
CA CYS A 83 22.99 11.97 6.15
C CYS A 83 23.79 12.00 7.47
N ASN A 84 23.27 12.67 8.50
CA ASN A 84 23.96 12.94 9.76
C ASN A 84 23.01 12.76 10.97
N PRO A 85 22.38 11.57 11.17
CA PRO A 85 21.30 11.40 12.14
C PRO A 85 21.70 11.71 13.59
N LYS A 86 22.91 11.34 14.02
CA LYS A 86 23.39 11.58 15.40
C LYS A 86 23.58 13.07 15.68
N GLN A 87 24.25 13.80 14.79
CA GLN A 87 24.49 15.24 14.94
C GLN A 87 23.17 16.02 14.88
N PHE A 88 22.27 15.66 13.97
CA PHE A 88 20.96 16.30 13.88
C PHE A 88 20.11 16.03 15.12
N GLY A 89 20.10 14.80 15.63
CA GLY A 89 19.41 14.47 16.87
C GLY A 89 19.93 15.26 18.09
N GLN A 90 21.25 15.48 18.18
CA GLN A 90 21.84 16.32 19.23
C GLN A 90 21.34 17.78 19.12
N ALA A 91 21.25 18.32 17.90
CA ALA A 91 20.68 19.65 17.67
C ALA A 91 19.20 19.71 18.08
N LEU A 92 18.40 18.69 17.75
CA LEU A 92 16.99 18.60 18.16
C LEU A 92 16.82 18.53 19.68
N VAL A 93 17.64 17.71 20.36
CA VAL A 93 17.63 17.60 21.82
C VAL A 93 18.05 18.91 22.47
N GLY A 94 19.12 19.55 21.96
CA GLY A 94 19.58 20.86 22.45
C GLY A 94 18.55 21.97 22.25
N ALA A 95 17.76 21.90 21.18
CA ALA A 95 16.66 22.82 20.90
C ALA A 95 15.35 22.49 21.66
N GLY A 96 15.31 21.40 22.45
CA GLY A 96 14.11 20.98 23.17
C GLY A 96 12.96 20.54 22.25
N TRP A 97 13.28 20.02 21.07
CA TRP A 97 12.29 19.57 20.09
C TRP A 97 11.40 18.45 20.65
N LYS A 98 10.10 18.48 20.30
CA LYS A 98 9.16 17.41 20.63
C LYS A 98 8.28 17.12 19.43
N ALA A 99 7.92 15.85 19.26
CA ALA A 99 6.90 15.46 18.31
C ALA A 99 5.55 16.07 18.70
N LEU A 100 4.91 16.75 17.75
CA LEU A 100 3.59 17.34 17.93
C LEU A 100 2.55 16.52 17.16
N PRO A 101 1.41 16.13 17.78
CA PRO A 101 0.35 15.36 17.14
C PRO A 101 -0.16 15.94 15.81
N SER A 102 -0.20 17.27 15.70
CA SER A 102 -0.73 17.99 14.54
C SER A 102 0.28 18.19 13.41
N ALA A 103 1.58 17.94 13.64
CA ALA A 103 2.62 18.15 12.64
C ALA A 103 2.60 17.06 11.55
N ASN A 104 3.22 17.36 10.40
CA ASN A 104 3.46 16.37 9.35
C ASN A 104 4.05 15.05 9.90
N GLU A 105 3.48 13.91 9.47
CA GLU A 105 3.91 12.57 9.90
C GLU A 105 5.38 12.27 9.62
N TYR A 106 5.88 12.70 8.46
CA TYR A 106 7.28 12.50 8.07
C TYR A 106 8.21 13.28 9.00
N LEU A 107 7.88 14.54 9.29
CA LEU A 107 8.64 15.37 10.22
C LEU A 107 8.74 14.68 11.59
N GLN A 108 7.63 14.15 12.11
CA GLN A 108 7.62 13.39 13.37
C GLN A 108 8.52 12.15 13.29
N ASP A 109 8.37 11.31 12.26
CA ASP A 109 9.12 10.05 12.14
C ASP A 109 10.64 10.27 12.01
N PHE A 110 11.04 11.21 11.14
CA PHE A 110 12.46 11.53 10.95
C PHE A 110 13.05 12.24 12.17
N GLY A 111 12.29 13.12 12.82
CA GLY A 111 12.68 13.74 14.09
C GLY A 111 12.91 12.70 15.18
N CYS A 112 11.98 11.74 15.37
CA CYS A 112 12.14 10.65 16.34
C CYS A 112 13.37 9.79 16.01
N LYS A 113 13.57 9.42 14.74
CA LYS A 113 14.76 8.65 14.31
C LYS A 113 16.07 9.37 14.64
N ALA A 114 16.14 10.68 14.42
CA ALA A 114 17.30 11.49 14.77
C ALA A 114 17.52 11.54 16.29
N VAL A 115 16.46 11.79 17.07
CA VAL A 115 16.52 11.79 18.56
C VAL A 115 17.02 10.44 19.10
N PHE A 116 16.52 9.32 18.57
CA PHE A 116 17.00 7.98 18.94
C PHE A 116 18.46 7.76 18.56
N ALA A 117 18.88 8.19 17.37
CA ALA A 117 20.28 8.07 16.94
C ALA A 117 21.24 8.85 17.86
N ALA A 118 20.82 10.03 18.35
CA ALA A 118 21.59 10.81 19.30
C ALA A 118 21.58 10.26 20.75
N SER A 119 20.65 9.36 21.04
CA SER A 119 20.36 8.86 22.40
C SER A 119 20.49 7.33 22.49
N GLU A 120 21.34 6.74 21.65
CA GLU A 120 21.53 5.29 21.52
C GLU A 120 21.92 4.64 22.87
N GLU A 121 22.73 5.33 23.67
CA GLU A 121 23.22 4.86 24.97
C GLU A 121 22.37 5.32 26.16
N ARG A 122 21.32 6.14 25.92
CA ARG A 122 20.45 6.66 26.99
C ARG A 122 19.23 5.76 27.20
N PRO A 123 18.72 5.64 28.45
CA PRO A 123 17.43 5.01 28.71
C PRO A 123 16.30 5.65 27.88
N LEU A 124 15.36 4.85 27.37
CA LEU A 124 14.22 5.39 26.61
C LEU A 124 13.33 6.30 27.45
N ALA A 125 13.31 6.12 28.78
CA ALA A 125 12.59 6.97 29.72
C ALA A 125 13.00 8.45 29.61
N ASP A 126 14.26 8.75 29.31
CA ASP A 126 14.78 10.12 29.26
C ASP A 126 14.30 10.90 28.04
N ILE A 127 13.84 10.19 27.01
CA ILE A 127 13.45 10.76 25.71
C ILE A 127 12.01 10.42 25.31
N SER A 128 11.27 9.65 26.12
CA SER A 128 9.93 9.16 25.79
C SER A 128 8.93 10.30 25.55
N ASP A 129 9.10 11.43 26.25
CA ASP A 129 8.22 12.61 26.11
C ASP A 129 8.54 13.48 24.89
N MET A 130 9.63 13.19 24.17
CA MET A 130 10.00 13.89 22.94
C MET A 130 9.53 13.19 21.67
N VAL A 131 9.22 11.89 21.77
CA VAL A 131 8.96 11.01 20.63
C VAL A 131 7.51 10.54 20.60
N THR A 132 7.08 10.02 19.46
CA THR A 132 5.73 9.50 19.28
C THR A 132 5.59 8.06 19.79
N PRO A 133 4.39 7.62 20.19
CA PRO A 133 4.18 6.28 20.75
C PRO A 133 4.63 5.12 19.85
N TRP A 134 4.39 5.21 18.54
CA TRP A 134 4.78 4.14 17.60
C TRP A 134 6.28 4.09 17.38
N CYS A 135 6.94 5.24 17.29
CA CYS A 135 8.40 5.32 17.20
C CYS A 135 9.06 4.75 18.46
N LEU A 136 8.47 4.99 19.63
CA LEU A 136 8.93 4.42 20.89
C LEU A 136 8.83 2.88 20.90
N LEU A 137 7.72 2.32 20.42
CA LEU A 137 7.57 0.87 20.26
C LEU A 137 8.61 0.29 19.29
N ASP A 138 8.80 0.92 18.14
CA ASP A 138 9.77 0.48 17.13
C ASP A 138 11.21 0.46 17.68
N GLU A 139 11.59 1.49 18.43
CA GLU A 139 12.91 1.59 19.05
C GLU A 139 13.06 0.60 20.22
N ALA A 140 12.05 0.42 21.06
CA ALA A 140 12.05 -0.59 22.12
C ALA A 140 12.30 -2.00 21.55
N VAL A 141 11.63 -2.34 20.45
CA VAL A 141 11.81 -3.61 19.73
C VAL A 141 13.22 -3.72 19.17
N LYS A 142 13.73 -2.64 18.53
CA LYS A 142 15.08 -2.59 17.97
C LYS A 142 16.17 -2.79 19.04
N ARG A 143 15.96 -2.30 20.27
CA ARG A 143 16.85 -2.48 21.43
C ARG A 143 16.73 -3.85 22.11
N GLY A 144 15.95 -4.78 21.53
CA GLY A 144 15.79 -6.15 22.05
C GLY A 144 14.59 -6.34 22.98
N GLY A 145 13.77 -5.30 23.16
CA GLY A 145 12.49 -5.39 23.86
C GLY A 145 12.61 -5.63 25.35
N SER A 146 13.49 -4.90 26.04
CA SER A 146 13.60 -5.02 27.50
C SER A 146 12.22 -4.77 28.15
N PRO A 147 11.90 -5.41 29.30
CA PRO A 147 10.62 -5.20 29.97
C PRO A 147 10.34 -3.72 30.28
N GLU A 148 11.37 -2.96 30.62
CA GLU A 148 11.28 -1.52 30.93
C GLU A 148 10.91 -0.71 29.67
N ASP A 149 11.62 -0.92 28.56
CA ASP A 149 11.36 -0.24 27.29
C ASP A 149 9.96 -0.57 26.74
N LEU A 150 9.56 -1.84 26.82
CA LEU A 150 8.24 -2.27 26.38
C LEU A 150 7.13 -1.69 27.26
N THR A 151 7.35 -1.60 28.57
CA THR A 151 6.38 -0.98 29.49
C THR A 151 6.17 0.48 29.15
N LEU A 152 7.23 1.23 28.86
CA LEU A 152 7.14 2.63 28.43
C LEU A 152 6.38 2.78 27.10
N ALA A 153 6.71 1.93 26.11
CA ALA A 153 6.04 1.94 24.81
C ALA A 153 4.55 1.61 24.94
N VAL A 154 4.21 0.58 25.71
CA VAL A 154 2.82 0.19 26.00
C VAL A 154 2.06 1.32 26.68
N GLN A 155 2.64 1.98 27.69
CA GLN A 155 1.99 3.10 28.39
C GLN A 155 1.73 4.28 27.45
N ALA A 156 2.62 4.55 26.49
CA ALA A 156 2.39 5.56 25.47
C ALA A 156 1.25 5.18 24.52
N ILE A 157 1.14 3.90 24.15
CA ILE A 157 0.03 3.39 23.32
C ILE A 157 -1.28 3.40 24.10
N ASP A 158 -1.30 2.95 25.36
CA ASP A 158 -2.47 2.96 26.24
C ASP A 158 -3.09 4.37 26.32
N ARG A 159 -2.27 5.40 26.52
CA ARG A 159 -2.72 6.81 26.50
C ARG A 159 -3.38 7.21 25.18
N THR A 160 -2.90 6.67 24.06
CA THR A 160 -3.47 6.92 22.73
C THR A 160 -4.80 6.19 22.54
N LEU A 161 -4.92 4.97 23.08
CA LEU A 161 -6.11 4.13 22.94
C LEU A 161 -7.26 4.51 23.90
N GLN A 162 -6.97 5.20 25.00
CA GLN A 162 -7.97 5.71 25.95
C GLN A 162 -8.68 6.99 25.49
N TRP A 163 -8.46 7.41 24.24
CA TRP A 163 -9.05 8.63 23.74
C TRP A 163 -10.52 8.45 23.36
N ASP A 164 -11.37 9.34 23.87
CA ASP A 164 -12.83 9.30 23.68
C ASP A 164 -13.35 10.32 22.66
N GLY A 165 -12.48 11.15 22.07
CA GLY A 165 -12.86 12.30 21.23
C GLY A 165 -13.35 11.95 19.81
N PHE A 166 -14.07 10.84 19.62
CA PHE A 166 -14.40 10.31 18.29
C PHE A 166 -15.16 11.32 17.41
N SER A 167 -14.53 11.75 16.32
CA SER A 167 -15.20 12.48 15.25
C SER A 167 -15.84 11.49 14.26
N SER A 168 -17.05 11.78 13.78
CA SER A 168 -17.73 10.88 12.84
C SER A 168 -16.92 10.73 11.55
N PHE A 169 -16.60 9.50 11.17
CA PHE A 169 -15.89 9.23 9.92
C PHE A 169 -16.73 9.72 8.70
N PRO A 170 -16.12 10.45 7.76
CA PRO A 170 -16.84 10.98 6.60
C PRO A 170 -17.27 9.85 5.65
N MET A 171 -18.57 9.58 5.53
CA MET A 171 -19.08 8.49 4.68
C MET A 171 -18.78 8.69 3.19
N VAL A 172 -18.59 9.93 2.75
CA VAL A 172 -18.28 10.30 1.36
C VAL A 172 -16.83 9.99 0.96
N ALA A 173 -15.93 9.84 1.93
CA ALA A 173 -14.51 9.65 1.69
C ALA A 173 -14.08 8.23 2.06
N ARG A 174 -13.24 7.64 1.22
CA ARG A 174 -12.49 6.43 1.49
C ARG A 174 -11.04 6.83 1.75
N ILE A 175 -10.54 6.48 2.92
CA ILE A 175 -9.16 6.76 3.31
C ILE A 175 -8.40 5.44 3.30
N SER A 176 -7.29 5.41 2.58
CA SER A 176 -6.41 4.25 2.50
C SER A 176 -4.98 4.61 2.88
N VAL A 177 -4.30 3.68 3.55
CA VAL A 177 -2.90 3.75 3.94
C VAL A 177 -2.16 2.65 3.21
N LYS A 178 -1.13 3.02 2.46
CA LYS A 178 -0.25 2.08 1.76
C LYS A 178 1.17 2.22 2.27
N SER A 179 1.82 1.11 2.60
CA SER A 179 3.24 1.11 2.91
C SER A 179 4.07 1.04 1.63
N ILE A 180 5.04 1.94 1.49
CA ILE A 180 5.98 2.03 0.38
C ILE A 180 7.39 2.04 0.98
N GLY A 181 7.99 0.86 1.10
CA GLY A 181 9.26 0.67 1.82
C GLY A 181 9.11 1.05 3.30
N THR A 182 9.87 2.05 3.76
CA THR A 182 9.79 2.54 5.14
C THR A 182 8.83 3.74 5.32
N ARG A 183 8.03 4.06 4.30
CA ARG A 183 7.13 5.22 4.28
C ARG A 183 5.69 4.77 4.17
N ASN A 184 4.77 5.53 4.75
CA ASN A 184 3.34 5.31 4.57
C ASN A 184 2.77 6.45 3.73
N SER A 185 2.07 6.11 2.65
CA SER A 185 1.30 7.07 1.87
C SER A 185 -0.16 6.96 2.25
N VAL A 186 -0.79 8.10 2.55
CA VAL A 186 -2.22 8.20 2.76
C VAL A 186 -2.88 8.73 1.50
N SER A 187 -3.92 8.04 1.03
CA SER A 187 -4.75 8.48 -0.08
C SER A 187 -6.19 8.66 0.37
N VAL A 188 -6.84 9.68 -0.18
CA VAL A 188 -8.26 9.99 0.05
C VAL A 188 -8.96 9.99 -1.30
N GLU A 189 -9.98 9.16 -1.43
CA GLU A 189 -10.75 9.01 -2.65
C GLU A 189 -12.26 9.07 -2.35
N PRO A 190 -13.11 9.38 -3.35
CA PRO A 190 -14.56 9.17 -3.24
C PRO A 190 -14.88 7.73 -2.82
N ASN A 191 -15.73 7.58 -1.81
CA ASN A 191 -16.23 6.28 -1.41
C ASN A 191 -17.24 5.78 -2.45
N PRO A 192 -16.97 4.68 -3.19
CA PRO A 192 -17.88 4.17 -4.21
C PRO A 192 -19.20 3.62 -3.63
N GLN A 193 -19.23 3.33 -2.33
CA GLN A 193 -20.41 2.86 -1.60
C GLN A 193 -21.16 3.99 -0.88
N ALA A 194 -20.67 5.23 -0.95
CA ALA A 194 -21.43 6.35 -0.41
C ALA A 194 -22.80 6.40 -1.11
N PRO A 195 -23.89 6.66 -0.37
CA PRO A 195 -25.18 6.87 -0.98
C PRO A 195 -25.07 8.06 -1.94
N ASN A 196 -24.98 7.76 -3.23
CA ASN A 196 -25.07 8.77 -4.27
C ASN A 196 -26.51 9.26 -4.28
N GLU A 197 -26.75 10.50 -3.88
CA GLU A 197 -27.99 11.20 -4.29
C GLU A 197 -28.01 11.35 -5.83
N ASP A 198 -26.84 11.35 -6.49
CA ASP A 198 -26.72 11.46 -7.94
C ASP A 198 -25.94 10.29 -8.57
N GLY A 199 -26.66 9.26 -9.01
CA GLY A 199 -26.12 8.15 -9.83
C GLY A 199 -25.54 8.55 -11.20
N GLY A 200 -25.29 9.84 -11.44
CA GLY A 200 -24.93 10.43 -12.74
C GLY A 200 -23.45 10.74 -12.97
N PHE A 201 -22.56 10.62 -11.97
CA PHE A 201 -21.16 11.09 -12.12
C PHE A 201 -20.31 10.38 -13.18
N LYS A 202 -20.73 9.22 -13.69
CA LYS A 202 -20.10 8.59 -14.87
C LYS A 202 -20.27 9.39 -16.16
N TYR A 203 -21.25 10.30 -16.22
CA TYR A 203 -21.56 11.17 -17.36
C TYR A 203 -21.30 12.66 -17.07
N VAL A 204 -20.69 12.98 -15.93
CA VAL A 204 -20.37 14.35 -15.55
C VAL A 204 -19.09 14.80 -16.26
N ASP A 205 -19.12 16.06 -16.72
CA ASP A 205 -17.99 16.81 -17.28
C ASP A 205 -16.68 16.56 -16.49
N PRO A 206 -15.52 16.32 -17.15
CA PRO A 206 -14.24 16.12 -16.46
C PRO A 206 -13.95 17.12 -15.34
N ASP A 207 -14.29 18.39 -15.50
CA ASP A 207 -14.00 19.44 -14.52
C ASP A 207 -14.87 19.29 -13.26
N ALA A 208 -16.15 18.97 -13.42
CA ALA A 208 -17.04 18.71 -12.29
C ALA A 208 -16.68 17.41 -11.54
N ARG A 209 -16.19 16.38 -12.24
CA ARG A 209 -15.61 15.19 -11.59
C ARG A 209 -14.35 15.55 -10.80
N TRP A 210 -13.46 16.34 -11.37
CA TRP A 210 -12.26 16.81 -10.68
C TRP A 210 -12.61 17.62 -9.42
N ALA A 211 -13.55 18.57 -9.53
CA ALA A 211 -14.02 19.37 -8.40
C ALA A 211 -14.62 18.52 -7.28
N HIS A 212 -15.44 17.51 -7.62
CA HIS A 212 -15.97 16.56 -6.64
C HIS A 212 -14.86 15.76 -5.95
N HIS A 213 -13.90 15.24 -6.71
CA HIS A 213 -12.74 14.54 -6.15
C HIS A 213 -11.93 15.43 -5.20
N GLN A 214 -11.72 16.71 -5.54
CA GLN A 214 -11.04 17.68 -4.68
C GLN A 214 -11.83 17.95 -3.39
N ALA A 215 -13.14 18.16 -3.47
CA ALA A 215 -13.97 18.40 -2.29
C ALA A 215 -13.99 17.21 -1.32
N VAL A 216 -14.08 15.98 -1.84
CA VAL A 216 -13.98 14.76 -1.02
C VAL A 216 -12.60 14.65 -0.37
N ARG A 217 -11.54 14.91 -1.15
CA ARG A 217 -10.16 14.89 -0.66
C ARG A 217 -9.97 15.86 0.49
N GLU A 218 -10.41 17.11 0.32
CA GLU A 218 -10.32 18.15 1.36
C GLU A 218 -11.10 17.77 2.62
N THR A 219 -12.27 17.14 2.45
CA THR A 219 -13.08 16.62 3.57
C THR A 219 -12.34 15.53 4.35
N GLY A 220 -11.77 14.54 3.65
CA GLY A 220 -11.03 13.45 4.29
C GLY A 220 -9.71 13.90 4.92
N GLU A 221 -8.96 14.79 4.26
CA GLU A 221 -7.73 15.38 4.81
C GLU A 221 -8.03 16.23 6.06
N THR A 222 -9.11 17.02 6.05
CA THR A 222 -9.56 17.79 7.21
C THR A 222 -9.97 16.89 8.35
N TYR A 223 -10.71 15.80 8.06
CA TYR A 223 -11.05 14.79 9.06
C TYR A 223 -9.80 14.21 9.73
N LEU A 224 -8.80 13.78 8.95
CA LEU A 224 -7.55 13.23 9.50
C LEU A 224 -6.78 14.24 10.32
N ARG A 225 -6.67 15.50 9.85
CA ARG A 225 -5.98 16.56 10.58
C ARG A 225 -6.66 16.81 11.93
N ASN A 226 -7.99 16.89 11.95
CA ASN A 226 -8.77 17.08 13.16
C ASN A 226 -8.66 15.89 14.12
N ALA A 227 -8.78 14.66 13.60
CA ALA A 227 -8.65 13.43 14.39
C ALA A 227 -7.26 13.33 15.05
N LYS A 228 -6.18 13.61 14.30
CA LYS A 228 -4.81 13.61 14.83
C LYS A 228 -4.57 14.70 15.85
N SER A 229 -5.03 15.92 15.56
CA SER A 229 -4.92 17.06 16.49
C SER A 229 -5.68 16.80 17.79
N ALA A 230 -6.76 16.02 17.71
CA ALA A 230 -7.54 15.64 18.86
C ALA A 230 -6.96 14.44 19.63
N GLY A 231 -6.10 13.60 19.04
CA GLY A 231 -5.42 12.49 19.75
C GLY A 231 -5.26 11.19 18.96
N ALA A 232 -5.90 11.04 17.79
CA ALA A 232 -5.84 9.83 16.97
C ALA A 232 -4.54 9.70 16.14
N VAL A 233 -3.40 9.88 16.80
CA VAL A 233 -2.08 9.98 16.17
C VAL A 233 -1.59 8.68 15.50
N MET A 234 -2.19 7.54 15.88
CA MET A 234 -1.86 6.21 15.33
C MET A 234 -2.82 5.74 14.21
N ALA A 235 -3.86 6.51 13.86
CA ALA A 235 -4.94 6.04 12.99
C ALA A 235 -4.46 5.64 11.59
N THR A 236 -3.43 6.33 11.08
CA THR A 236 -2.81 6.10 9.77
C THR A 236 -1.47 5.36 9.84
N ARG A 237 -1.07 4.88 11.03
CA ARG A 237 0.22 4.25 11.24
C ARG A 237 0.16 2.74 11.02
N VAL A 238 1.11 2.24 10.25
CA VAL A 238 1.37 0.81 10.07
C VAL A 238 2.36 0.37 11.13
N VAL A 239 2.00 -0.64 11.93
CA VAL A 239 2.90 -1.23 12.93
C VAL A 239 3.56 -2.46 12.32
N ARG A 240 4.87 -2.61 12.54
CA ARG A 240 5.61 -3.78 12.05
C ARG A 240 5.19 -5.05 12.78
N ILE A 241 5.14 -6.16 12.06
CA ILE A 241 4.73 -7.45 12.61
C ILE A 241 5.66 -7.91 13.75
N GLU A 242 6.95 -7.60 13.69
CA GLU A 242 7.91 -7.94 14.75
C GLU A 242 7.56 -7.24 16.06
N ALA A 243 7.06 -6.00 15.99
CA ALA A 243 6.61 -5.26 17.16
C ALA A 243 5.35 -5.87 17.75
N ALA A 244 4.37 -6.23 16.92
CA ALA A 244 3.17 -6.93 17.37
C ALA A 244 3.50 -8.30 17.99
N ARG A 245 4.43 -9.06 17.38
CA ARG A 245 4.90 -10.35 17.89
C ARG A 245 5.54 -10.21 19.27
N MET A 246 6.33 -9.15 19.46
CA MET A 246 6.93 -8.85 20.75
C MET A 246 5.89 -8.49 21.82
N LEU A 247 4.86 -7.71 21.46
CA LEU A 247 3.77 -7.35 22.37
C LEU A 247 2.95 -8.59 22.79
N VAL A 248 2.58 -9.45 21.84
CA VAL A 248 1.84 -10.70 22.14
C VAL A 248 2.68 -11.62 23.03
N GLY A 249 3.98 -11.76 22.75
CA GLY A 249 4.86 -12.67 23.49
C GLY A 249 5.26 -12.16 24.88
N ARG A 250 5.44 -10.85 25.07
CA ARG A 250 6.00 -10.28 26.32
C ARG A 250 5.01 -9.45 27.13
N CYS A 251 3.92 -8.99 26.52
CA CYS A 251 2.89 -8.19 27.18
C CYS A 251 1.46 -8.74 26.90
N PRO A 252 1.20 -10.05 27.04
CA PRO A 252 -0.07 -10.66 26.65
C PRO A 252 -1.28 -10.10 27.41
N GLU A 253 -1.11 -9.71 28.68
CA GLU A 253 -2.16 -9.10 29.50
C GLU A 253 -2.60 -7.75 28.94
N VAL A 254 -1.65 -6.95 28.47
CA VAL A 254 -1.92 -5.64 27.86
C VAL A 254 -2.70 -5.82 26.56
N VAL A 255 -2.24 -6.74 25.70
CA VAL A 255 -2.92 -7.07 24.45
C VAL A 255 -4.34 -7.57 24.73
N SER A 256 -4.52 -8.41 25.75
CA SER A 256 -5.84 -8.90 26.15
C SER A 256 -6.77 -7.77 26.56
N ARG A 257 -6.28 -6.78 27.33
CA ARG A 257 -7.06 -5.56 27.66
C ARG A 257 -7.46 -4.78 26.41
N TRP A 258 -6.56 -4.61 25.45
CA TRP A 258 -6.85 -3.90 24.19
C TRP A 258 -7.93 -4.60 23.36
N LEU A 259 -8.07 -5.91 23.51
CA LEU A 259 -9.05 -6.73 22.81
C LEU A 259 -10.34 -6.97 23.63
N GLU A 260 -10.49 -6.36 24.81
CA GLU A 260 -11.74 -6.44 25.56
C GLU A 260 -12.94 -6.03 24.71
N GLY A 261 -13.99 -6.86 24.72
CA GLY A 261 -15.17 -6.69 23.85
C GLY A 261 -15.07 -7.40 22.50
N LEU A 262 -14.13 -8.34 22.32
CA LEU A 262 -13.99 -9.07 21.05
C LEU A 262 -15.20 -9.97 20.72
N GLY A 263 -15.73 -10.68 21.72
CA GLY A 263 -16.86 -11.60 21.55
C GLY A 263 -18.18 -10.89 21.19
N GLU A 264 -18.42 -9.74 21.81
CA GLU A 264 -19.53 -8.83 21.48
C GLU A 264 -18.95 -7.43 21.26
N PRO A 265 -18.76 -7.00 19.99
CA PRO A 265 -18.06 -5.76 19.66
C PRO A 265 -18.62 -4.53 20.37
N THR A 266 -17.89 -4.05 21.37
CA THR A 266 -18.25 -2.85 22.13
C THR A 266 -17.83 -1.58 21.39
N GLN A 267 -18.48 -0.45 21.70
CA GLN A 267 -18.09 0.85 21.15
C GLN A 267 -16.65 1.23 21.55
N ALA A 268 -16.21 0.84 22.75
CA ALA A 268 -14.84 1.06 23.21
C ALA A 268 -13.82 0.28 22.37
N LEU A 269 -14.09 -0.99 22.03
CA LEU A 269 -13.25 -1.74 21.11
C LEU A 269 -13.20 -1.05 19.73
N VAL A 270 -14.37 -0.73 19.16
CA VAL A 270 -14.45 -0.07 17.85
C VAL A 270 -13.70 1.26 17.82
N SER A 271 -13.74 2.05 18.90
CA SER A 271 -12.96 3.28 19.04
C SER A 271 -11.46 2.98 18.96
N ARG A 272 -10.95 2.04 19.77
CA ARG A 272 -9.54 1.64 19.78
C ARG A 272 -9.06 1.16 18.40
N LEU A 273 -9.86 0.33 17.73
CA LEU A 273 -9.55 -0.14 16.38
C LEU A 273 -9.33 1.02 15.40
N ASN A 274 -10.16 2.06 15.47
CA ASN A 274 -10.05 3.21 14.58
C ASN A 274 -9.00 4.24 15.02
N LEU A 275 -8.57 4.20 16.28
CA LEU A 275 -7.45 5.01 16.79
C LEU A 275 -6.08 4.48 16.37
N ALA A 276 -5.96 3.15 16.20
CA ALA A 276 -4.69 2.50 15.90
C ALA A 276 -4.86 1.30 14.95
N GLY A 277 -5.53 1.50 13.81
CA GLY A 277 -5.89 0.43 12.88
C GLY A 277 -4.73 -0.49 12.48
N GLY A 278 -3.57 0.08 12.17
CA GLY A 278 -2.40 -0.70 11.78
C GLY A 278 -1.78 -1.51 12.94
N LEU A 279 -1.96 -1.09 14.20
CA LEU A 279 -1.59 -1.91 15.36
C LEU A 279 -2.47 -3.16 15.43
N PHE A 280 -3.79 -2.99 15.32
CA PHE A 280 -4.72 -4.12 15.41
C PHE A 280 -4.65 -5.06 14.21
N LEU A 281 -4.29 -4.57 13.03
CA LEU A 281 -3.96 -5.42 11.88
C LEU A 281 -2.74 -6.30 12.15
N ALA A 282 -1.64 -5.69 12.63
CA ALA A 282 -0.43 -6.45 12.98
C ALA A 282 -0.68 -7.45 14.12
N LEU A 283 -1.49 -7.08 15.12
CA LEU A 283 -1.93 -7.99 16.18
C LEU A 283 -2.80 -9.13 15.62
N CYS A 284 -3.71 -8.84 14.70
CA CYS A 284 -4.56 -9.85 14.07
C CYS A 284 -3.72 -10.91 13.34
N GLU A 285 -2.71 -10.48 12.59
CA GLU A 285 -1.80 -11.39 11.89
C GLU A 285 -1.06 -12.30 12.88
N VAL A 286 -0.44 -11.73 13.91
CA VAL A 286 0.27 -12.52 14.94
C VAL A 286 -0.68 -13.45 15.70
N LEU A 287 -1.88 -12.99 16.05
CA LEU A 287 -2.85 -13.82 16.76
C LEU A 287 -3.36 -14.97 15.89
N LEU A 288 -3.54 -14.79 14.58
CA LEU A 288 -3.87 -15.91 13.68
C LEU A 288 -2.78 -17.00 13.70
N GLU A 289 -1.52 -16.66 13.98
CA GLU A 289 -0.44 -17.63 14.16
C GLU A 289 -0.42 -18.28 15.55
N THR A 290 -0.66 -17.50 16.63
CA THR A 290 -0.42 -17.95 18.02
C THR A 290 -1.68 -18.34 18.80
N ASP A 291 -2.83 -17.74 18.48
CA ASP A 291 -4.15 -17.97 19.09
C ASP A 291 -5.23 -17.75 18.01
N ALA A 292 -5.36 -18.74 17.11
CA ALA A 292 -6.12 -18.63 15.88
C ALA A 292 -7.59 -18.24 16.09
N ILE A 293 -8.20 -18.70 17.19
CA ILE A 293 -9.58 -18.37 17.56
C ILE A 293 -9.72 -16.87 17.81
N ARG A 294 -8.87 -16.29 18.67
CA ARG A 294 -8.90 -14.84 18.93
C ARG A 294 -8.51 -14.05 17.68
N GLY A 295 -7.54 -14.54 16.91
CA GLY A 295 -7.14 -13.95 15.64
C GLY A 295 -8.31 -13.84 14.66
N ALA A 296 -9.08 -14.92 14.48
CA ALA A 296 -10.25 -14.95 13.60
C ALA A 296 -11.38 -14.03 14.09
N GLN A 297 -11.63 -13.98 15.40
CA GLN A 297 -12.59 -13.03 15.98
C GLN A 297 -12.17 -11.58 15.69
N LEU A 298 -10.91 -11.22 15.94
CA LEU A 298 -10.39 -9.89 15.64
C LEU A 298 -10.48 -9.56 14.16
N TRP A 299 -10.16 -10.52 13.30
CA TRP A 299 -10.28 -10.39 11.85
C TRP A 299 -11.71 -10.00 11.43
N HIS A 300 -12.72 -10.67 11.96
CA HIS A 300 -14.13 -10.35 11.69
C HIS A 300 -14.53 -8.95 12.16
N VAL A 301 -14.08 -8.55 13.36
CA VAL A 301 -14.37 -7.21 13.90
C VAL A 301 -13.69 -6.14 13.06
N LEU A 302 -12.42 -6.32 12.68
CA LEU A 302 -11.69 -5.40 11.81
C LEU A 302 -12.39 -5.23 10.47
N ARG A 303 -12.76 -6.32 9.80
CA ARG A 303 -13.47 -6.28 8.52
C ARG A 303 -14.77 -5.48 8.57
N ARG A 304 -15.46 -5.49 9.71
CA ARG A 304 -16.75 -4.82 9.87
C ARG A 304 -16.62 -3.36 10.33
N HIS A 305 -15.62 -3.04 11.15
CA HIS A 305 -15.58 -1.79 11.91
C HIS A 305 -14.38 -0.88 11.63
N LEU A 306 -13.33 -1.39 10.98
CA LEU A 306 -12.19 -0.58 10.60
C LEU A 306 -12.56 0.36 9.44
N ARG A 307 -12.36 1.67 9.63
CA ARG A 307 -12.77 2.69 8.64
C ARG A 307 -11.66 3.11 7.70
N ILE A 308 -10.42 3.17 8.19
CA ILE A 308 -9.23 3.43 7.38
C ILE A 308 -8.77 2.10 6.80
N GLN A 309 -8.72 2.01 5.47
CA GLN A 309 -8.27 0.80 4.78
C GLN A 309 -6.75 0.75 4.75
N PHE A 310 -6.18 -0.42 5.01
CA PHE A 310 -4.75 -0.65 4.87
C PHE A 310 -4.53 -1.49 3.62
N VAL A 311 -3.61 -1.05 2.78
CA VAL A 311 -3.44 -1.55 1.44
C VAL A 311 -2.01 -2.03 1.26
N GLY A 312 -1.88 -3.31 0.92
CA GLY A 312 -0.59 -3.98 0.75
C GLY A 312 -0.23 -4.23 -0.72
N ALA A 313 0.40 -5.37 -0.96
CA ALA A 313 0.86 -5.81 -2.28
C ALA A 313 -0.28 -5.79 -3.31
N GLY A 314 0.01 -5.25 -4.49
CA GLY A 314 -0.94 -5.16 -5.59
C GLY A 314 -2.16 -4.29 -5.31
N GLU A 315 -2.12 -3.39 -4.33
CA GLU A 315 -3.27 -2.57 -3.93
C GLU A 315 -4.45 -3.38 -3.38
N LEU A 316 -4.15 -4.51 -2.73
CA LEU A 316 -5.11 -5.34 -2.04
C LEU A 316 -5.28 -4.94 -0.58
N ASP A 317 -6.45 -5.21 -0.02
CA ASP A 317 -6.71 -5.04 1.41
C ASP A 317 -5.78 -5.94 2.23
N GLU A 318 -5.09 -5.36 3.22
CA GLU A 318 -4.16 -6.08 4.08
C GLU A 318 -4.86 -7.23 4.83
N LEU A 319 -6.15 -7.10 5.18
CA LEU A 319 -6.92 -8.18 5.81
C LEU A 319 -7.06 -9.42 4.92
N LEU A 320 -7.10 -9.24 3.59
CA LEU A 320 -7.12 -10.35 2.64
C LEU A 320 -5.72 -10.98 2.51
N LEU A 321 -4.68 -10.15 2.45
CA LEU A 321 -3.30 -10.61 2.34
C LEU A 321 -2.86 -11.45 3.55
N ILE A 322 -3.22 -11.02 4.76
CA ILE A 322 -2.89 -11.71 6.02
C ILE A 322 -3.30 -13.19 5.97
N LEU A 323 -4.47 -13.51 5.41
CA LEU A 323 -4.97 -14.89 5.37
C LEU A 323 -4.05 -15.86 4.63
N PHE A 324 -3.23 -15.35 3.71
CA PHE A 324 -2.29 -16.16 2.93
C PHE A 324 -0.85 -16.08 3.43
N ARG A 325 -0.54 -15.08 4.27
CA ARG A 325 0.80 -14.94 4.89
C ARG A 325 0.96 -15.82 6.13
N VAL A 326 -0.12 -15.99 6.91
CA VAL A 326 -0.10 -16.81 8.14
C VAL A 326 -0.14 -18.31 7.81
N PRO A 327 0.43 -19.17 8.69
CA PRO A 327 0.38 -20.62 8.53
C PRO A 327 -1.05 -21.16 8.49
N GLU A 328 -1.22 -22.31 7.84
CA GLU A 328 -2.54 -22.95 7.74
C GLU A 328 -2.98 -23.54 9.09
N ASN A 329 -4.18 -23.15 9.52
CA ASN A 329 -4.92 -23.73 10.63
C ASN A 329 -6.42 -23.75 10.29
N ALA A 330 -7.24 -24.36 11.13
CA ALA A 330 -8.66 -24.56 10.84
C ALA A 330 -9.40 -23.23 10.63
N GLU A 331 -9.13 -22.26 11.49
CA GLU A 331 -9.74 -20.92 11.46
C GLU A 331 -9.33 -20.13 10.21
N VAL A 332 -8.04 -20.15 9.85
CA VAL A 332 -7.52 -19.49 8.64
C VAL A 332 -8.11 -20.14 7.39
N LEU A 333 -8.21 -21.47 7.33
CA LEU A 333 -8.83 -22.17 6.21
C LEU A 333 -10.32 -21.82 6.08
N GLU A 334 -11.04 -21.71 7.19
CA GLU A 334 -12.43 -21.25 7.20
C GLU A 334 -12.55 -19.81 6.66
N LEU A 335 -11.69 -18.89 7.10
CA LEU A 335 -11.67 -17.51 6.60
C LEU A 335 -11.35 -17.45 5.10
N ARG A 336 -10.40 -18.26 4.61
CA ARG A 336 -10.10 -18.38 3.18
C ARG A 336 -11.31 -18.91 2.41
N GLU A 337 -12.00 -19.93 2.93
CA GLU A 337 -13.21 -20.49 2.31
C GLU A 337 -14.34 -19.46 2.26
N GLN A 338 -14.49 -18.60 3.28
CA GLN A 338 -15.46 -17.51 3.25
C GLN A 338 -15.23 -16.59 2.04
N PHE A 339 -13.99 -16.19 1.74
CA PHE A 339 -13.70 -15.45 0.50
C PHE A 339 -13.82 -16.31 -0.74
N TYR A 340 -13.44 -17.59 -0.70
CA TYR A 340 -13.59 -18.45 -1.86
C TYR A 340 -15.07 -18.61 -2.26
N SER A 341 -15.97 -18.54 -1.29
CA SER A 341 -17.41 -18.71 -1.49
C SER A 341 -18.05 -17.60 -2.33
N LEU A 342 -19.07 -17.98 -3.12
CA LEU A 342 -19.83 -17.04 -3.96
C LEU A 342 -20.54 -15.93 -3.18
N SER A 343 -20.92 -16.19 -1.91
CA SER A 343 -21.68 -15.23 -1.11
C SER A 343 -20.86 -13.99 -0.75
N GLN A 344 -19.53 -14.13 -0.69
CA GLN A 344 -18.60 -13.03 -0.40
C GLN A 344 -17.89 -12.54 -1.67
N ASN A 345 -17.63 -13.43 -2.63
CA ASN A 345 -16.98 -13.11 -3.90
C ASN A 345 -17.88 -13.44 -5.08
N ALA A 346 -18.55 -12.40 -5.58
CA ALA A 346 -19.50 -12.47 -6.67
C ALA A 346 -19.00 -11.81 -7.97
N SER A 347 -17.72 -11.42 -8.08
CA SER A 347 -17.20 -10.69 -9.25
C SER A 347 -15.83 -11.19 -9.75
N ASP A 348 -15.58 -11.07 -11.06
CA ASP A 348 -14.28 -11.43 -11.71
C ASP A 348 -13.13 -10.71 -10.97
N GLU A 349 -13.37 -9.45 -10.60
CA GLU A 349 -12.42 -8.59 -9.88
C GLU A 349 -12.13 -9.14 -8.47
N SER A 350 -13.16 -9.58 -7.74
CA SER A 350 -12.99 -10.15 -6.40
C SER A 350 -12.21 -11.47 -6.41
N TYR A 351 -12.43 -12.33 -7.42
CA TYR A 351 -11.65 -13.55 -7.57
C TYR A 351 -10.23 -13.30 -8.10
N LEU A 352 -10.02 -12.27 -8.92
CA LEU A 352 -8.68 -11.83 -9.31
C LEU A 352 -7.91 -11.33 -8.08
N ASP A 353 -8.55 -10.55 -7.21
CA ASP A 353 -7.96 -10.07 -5.96
C ASP A 353 -7.60 -11.22 -5.01
N LEU A 354 -8.48 -12.22 -4.90
CA LEU A 354 -8.21 -13.44 -4.15
C LEU A 354 -7.02 -14.21 -4.73
N ALA A 355 -6.97 -14.38 -6.05
CA ALA A 355 -5.87 -15.07 -6.73
C ALA A 355 -4.54 -14.34 -6.56
N LEU A 356 -4.55 -13.00 -6.71
CA LEU A 356 -3.39 -12.16 -6.49
C LEU A 356 -2.90 -12.22 -5.03
N ALA A 357 -3.82 -12.22 -4.05
CA ALA A 357 -3.47 -12.37 -2.64
C ALA A 357 -2.81 -13.73 -2.38
N ALA A 358 -3.44 -14.82 -2.82
CA ALA A 358 -2.91 -16.17 -2.65
C ALA A 358 -1.52 -16.32 -3.29
N VAL A 359 -1.35 -15.88 -4.53
CA VAL A 359 -0.09 -16.04 -5.26
C VAL A 359 1.01 -15.14 -4.66
N SER A 360 0.71 -13.88 -4.35
CA SER A 360 1.72 -12.93 -3.84
C SER A 360 2.21 -13.26 -2.42
N GLN A 361 1.40 -13.95 -1.62
CA GLN A 361 1.73 -14.28 -0.22
C GLN A 361 2.10 -15.76 -0.01
N GLY A 362 2.25 -16.56 -1.07
CA GLY A 362 2.67 -17.96 -0.97
C GLY A 362 1.56 -19.00 -0.78
N GLY A 363 0.29 -18.58 -0.79
CA GLY A 363 -0.90 -19.43 -0.78
C GLY A 363 -1.32 -20.04 -2.13
N ALA A 364 -0.45 -20.01 -3.15
CA ALA A 364 -0.72 -20.61 -4.46
C ALA A 364 -1.10 -22.11 -4.39
N PRO A 365 -0.43 -22.97 -3.58
CA PRO A 365 -0.80 -24.38 -3.48
C PRO A 365 -2.24 -24.61 -2.99
N TRP A 366 -2.70 -23.79 -2.04
CA TRP A 366 -4.08 -23.84 -1.55
C TRP A 366 -5.07 -23.48 -2.67
N LEU A 367 -4.78 -22.43 -3.43
CA LEU A 367 -5.65 -21.99 -4.53
C LEU A 367 -5.71 -23.05 -5.64
N GLU A 368 -4.58 -23.64 -6.00
CA GLU A 368 -4.51 -24.73 -6.99
C GLU A 368 -5.33 -25.95 -6.54
N ALA A 369 -5.25 -26.33 -5.27
CA ALA A 369 -6.06 -27.41 -4.71
C ALA A 369 -7.56 -27.08 -4.75
N ALA A 370 -7.95 -25.84 -4.43
CA ALA A 370 -9.34 -25.38 -4.49
C ALA A 370 -9.87 -25.39 -5.95
N ILE A 371 -9.06 -24.94 -6.90
CA ILE A 371 -9.38 -25.01 -8.34
C ILE A 371 -9.57 -26.46 -8.77
N ALA A 372 -8.67 -27.38 -8.40
CA ALA A 372 -8.77 -28.79 -8.74
C ALA A 372 -10.03 -29.46 -8.17
N ALA A 373 -10.42 -29.10 -6.93
CA ALA A 373 -11.66 -29.58 -6.33
C ALA A 373 -12.91 -29.07 -7.07
N ASP A 374 -12.88 -27.84 -7.56
CA ASP A 374 -13.96 -27.23 -8.33
C ASP A 374 -14.13 -27.79 -9.75
N GLU A 375 -13.04 -28.28 -10.37
CA GLU A 375 -13.08 -28.88 -11.71
C GLU A 375 -13.88 -30.18 -11.76
N VAL A 376 -13.80 -30.97 -10.70
CA VAL A 376 -14.50 -32.25 -10.57
C VAL A 376 -15.86 -32.13 -9.89
N ALA A 377 -16.24 -30.91 -9.48
CA ALA A 377 -17.49 -30.65 -8.81
C ALA A 377 -18.71 -30.89 -9.73
N THR A 378 -19.80 -31.37 -9.14
CA THR A 378 -21.07 -31.57 -9.84
C THR A 378 -21.68 -30.23 -10.28
N GLU A 379 -21.51 -29.19 -9.47
CA GLU A 379 -22.10 -27.89 -9.67
C GLU A 379 -21.46 -27.17 -10.88
N PRO A 380 -22.25 -26.73 -11.89
CA PRO A 380 -21.74 -26.01 -13.05
C PRO A 380 -20.96 -24.73 -12.69
N PHE A 381 -21.42 -23.98 -11.68
CA PHE A 381 -20.79 -22.73 -11.29
C PHE A 381 -19.36 -22.93 -10.74
N ARG A 382 -19.12 -24.03 -10.00
CA ARG A 382 -17.79 -24.38 -9.46
C ARG A 382 -16.82 -24.70 -10.59
N ARG A 383 -17.27 -25.53 -11.53
CA ARG A 383 -16.48 -25.84 -12.74
C ARG A 383 -16.16 -24.60 -13.57
N LYS A 384 -17.10 -23.67 -13.72
CA LYS A 384 -16.83 -22.37 -14.37
C LYS A 384 -15.84 -21.52 -13.57
N ARG A 385 -16.00 -21.44 -12.24
CA ARG A 385 -15.08 -20.72 -11.34
C ARG A 385 -13.65 -21.25 -11.46
N ALA A 386 -13.46 -22.58 -11.50
CA ALA A 386 -12.15 -23.17 -11.76
C ALA A 386 -11.56 -22.74 -13.11
N ILE A 387 -12.35 -22.77 -14.20
CA ILE A 387 -11.89 -22.31 -15.52
C ILE A 387 -11.46 -20.83 -15.48
N THR A 388 -12.21 -19.98 -14.80
CA THR A 388 -11.86 -18.55 -14.65
C THR A 388 -10.57 -18.38 -13.84
N LEU A 389 -10.50 -18.99 -12.66
CA LEU A 389 -9.36 -18.87 -11.74
C LEU A 389 -8.05 -19.38 -12.35
N ARG A 390 -8.09 -20.44 -13.16
CA ARG A 390 -6.93 -20.88 -13.95
C ARG A 390 -6.35 -19.78 -14.83
N GLY A 391 -7.19 -18.89 -15.35
CA GLY A 391 -6.75 -17.75 -16.16
C GLY A 391 -6.12 -16.61 -15.37
N PHE A 392 -6.34 -16.55 -14.05
CA PHE A 392 -5.72 -15.58 -13.15
C PHE A 392 -4.39 -16.05 -12.57
N LEU A 393 -4.06 -17.34 -12.68
CA LEU A 393 -2.75 -17.84 -12.24
C LEU A 393 -1.63 -17.24 -13.11
N PRO A 394 -0.43 -16.99 -12.53
CA PRO A 394 0.72 -16.54 -13.28
C PRO A 394 1.02 -17.49 -14.44
N PRO A 395 1.45 -16.96 -15.59
CA PRO A 395 1.80 -17.80 -16.72
C PRO A 395 3.03 -18.66 -16.38
N ASP A 396 2.98 -19.92 -16.80
CA ASP A 396 4.15 -20.80 -16.82
C ASP A 396 5.26 -20.11 -17.64
N PRO A 397 6.50 -19.99 -17.13
CA PRO A 397 7.63 -19.46 -17.89
C PRO A 397 7.84 -20.14 -19.27
N LEU A 398 7.39 -21.38 -19.43
CA LEU A 398 7.45 -22.16 -20.67
C LEU A 398 6.18 -22.01 -21.54
N PHE A 399 5.22 -21.19 -21.11
CA PHE A 399 3.96 -21.02 -21.82
C PHE A 399 4.18 -20.45 -23.22
N GLN A 400 3.71 -21.20 -24.23
CA GLN A 400 3.56 -20.72 -25.59
C GLN A 400 2.12 -20.24 -25.78
N ALA A 401 1.95 -19.01 -26.30
CA ALA A 401 0.63 -18.47 -26.58
C ALA A 401 -0.14 -19.41 -27.52
N LYS A 402 -1.27 -19.92 -27.04
CA LYS A 402 -2.16 -20.78 -27.83
C LYS A 402 -3.30 -19.92 -28.34
N TRP A 403 -3.38 -19.76 -29.65
CA TRP A 403 -4.50 -19.13 -30.31
C TRP A 403 -5.47 -20.21 -30.75
N ARG A 404 -6.75 -20.05 -30.41
CA ARG A 404 -7.77 -21.01 -30.84
C ARG A 404 -8.04 -20.81 -32.33
N GLU A 405 -8.20 -21.91 -33.04
CA GLU A 405 -8.73 -21.95 -34.39
C GLU A 405 -10.21 -22.40 -34.37
N GLY A 406 -11.07 -21.75 -35.16
CA GLY A 406 -12.48 -22.12 -35.34
C GLY A 406 -13.51 -21.29 -34.57
N LEU A 407 -14.80 -21.61 -34.80
CA LEU A 407 -15.94 -20.89 -34.22
C LEU A 407 -16.18 -21.27 -32.75
N CYS A 408 -16.62 -20.30 -31.95
CA CYS A 408 -17.01 -20.50 -30.56
C CYS A 408 -18.47 -20.96 -30.48
N VAL A 409 -18.71 -22.14 -29.89
CA VAL A 409 -20.07 -22.70 -29.76
C VAL A 409 -20.44 -22.86 -28.28
N GLY A 410 -21.36 -22.02 -27.81
CA GLY A 410 -21.88 -22.09 -26.44
C GLY A 410 -21.05 -21.36 -25.38
N SER A 411 -21.60 -21.28 -24.17
CA SER A 411 -21.06 -20.47 -23.07
C SER A 411 -19.76 -21.02 -22.46
N TRP A 412 -19.61 -22.35 -22.41
CA TRP A 412 -18.39 -22.99 -21.89
C TRP A 412 -17.17 -22.75 -22.77
N ASP A 413 -17.36 -22.81 -24.08
CA ASP A 413 -16.31 -22.53 -25.06
C ASP A 413 -15.91 -21.05 -25.06
N ALA A 414 -16.88 -20.16 -24.88
CA ALA A 414 -16.63 -18.73 -24.74
C ALA A 414 -15.81 -18.43 -23.47
N LEU A 415 -16.14 -19.10 -22.36
CA LEU A 415 -15.41 -18.97 -21.11
C LEU A 415 -13.96 -19.45 -21.25
N ARG A 416 -13.75 -20.65 -21.82
CA ARG A 416 -12.39 -21.19 -22.06
C ARG A 416 -11.58 -20.29 -22.99
N MET A 417 -12.21 -19.72 -24.03
CA MET A 417 -11.55 -18.76 -24.92
C MET A 417 -11.11 -17.52 -24.14
N ARG A 418 -11.99 -16.92 -23.35
CA ARG A 418 -11.67 -15.74 -22.53
C ARG A 418 -10.55 -16.01 -21.54
N THR A 419 -10.57 -17.16 -20.85
CA THR A 419 -9.49 -17.61 -19.96
C THR A 419 -8.17 -17.74 -20.73
N GLN A 420 -8.18 -18.36 -21.92
CA GLN A 420 -6.98 -18.52 -22.74
C GLN A 420 -6.42 -17.15 -23.22
N GLU A 421 -7.29 -16.22 -23.59
CA GLU A 421 -6.90 -14.86 -23.97
C GLU A 421 -6.26 -14.11 -22.80
N MET A 422 -6.80 -14.27 -21.58
CA MET A 422 -6.20 -13.73 -20.36
C MET A 422 -4.80 -14.31 -20.12
N SER A 423 -4.64 -15.64 -20.18
CA SER A 423 -3.33 -16.28 -20.02
C SER A 423 -2.33 -15.86 -21.10
N ASN A 424 -2.77 -15.73 -22.36
CA ASN A 424 -1.94 -15.23 -23.46
C ASN A 424 -1.49 -13.79 -23.19
N ARG A 425 -2.41 -12.94 -22.73
CA ARG A 425 -2.14 -11.54 -22.41
C ARG A 425 -1.15 -11.40 -21.24
N ALA A 426 -1.32 -12.16 -20.16
CA ALA A 426 -0.40 -12.18 -19.02
C ALA A 426 1.02 -12.62 -19.44
N SER A 427 1.10 -13.64 -20.29
CA SER A 427 2.38 -14.13 -20.83
C SER A 427 3.09 -13.09 -21.70
N GLN A 428 2.34 -12.39 -22.56
CA GLN A 428 2.86 -11.29 -23.36
C GLN A 428 3.33 -10.13 -22.48
N ALA A 429 2.57 -9.77 -21.44
CA ALA A 429 2.96 -8.71 -20.50
C ALA A 429 4.32 -9.00 -19.85
N ARG A 430 4.51 -10.22 -19.34
CA ARG A 430 5.79 -10.60 -18.74
C ARG A 430 6.93 -10.66 -19.75
N TYR A 431 6.69 -11.10 -20.98
CA TYR A 431 7.69 -11.05 -22.06
C TYR A 431 8.14 -9.62 -22.37
N TRP A 432 7.21 -8.68 -22.53
CA TRP A 432 7.52 -7.28 -22.83
C TRP A 432 8.17 -6.57 -21.64
N TRP A 433 7.80 -6.96 -20.41
CA TRP A 433 8.49 -6.49 -19.20
C TRP A 433 9.96 -6.88 -19.19
N LYS A 434 10.27 -8.18 -19.40
CA LYS A 434 11.64 -8.66 -19.49
C LYS A 434 12.40 -7.98 -20.64
N SER A 435 11.73 -7.79 -21.78
CA SER A 435 12.30 -7.07 -22.92
C SER A 435 12.66 -5.62 -22.56
N PHE A 436 11.84 -4.92 -21.78
CA PHE A 436 12.15 -3.59 -21.25
C PHE A 436 13.41 -3.63 -20.37
N LEU A 437 13.48 -4.56 -19.42
CA LEU A 437 14.61 -4.70 -18.50
C LEU A 437 15.92 -4.99 -19.24
N THR A 438 15.91 -5.93 -20.20
CA THR A 438 17.10 -6.36 -20.94
C THR A 438 17.38 -5.57 -22.21
N ALA A 439 16.57 -4.56 -22.56
CA ALA A 439 16.74 -3.78 -23.79
C ALA A 439 18.15 -3.18 -23.92
N PRO A 440 18.79 -3.28 -25.10
CA PRO A 440 20.15 -2.80 -25.33
C PRO A 440 20.26 -1.27 -25.42
N ASP A 441 19.16 -0.59 -25.77
CA ASP A 441 19.10 0.86 -25.95
C ASP A 441 17.77 1.44 -25.44
N ALA A 442 17.71 2.76 -25.38
CA ALA A 442 16.55 3.50 -24.85
C ALA A 442 15.29 3.38 -25.73
N LEU A 443 15.45 3.25 -27.06
CA LEU A 443 14.32 3.14 -27.98
C LEU A 443 13.61 1.79 -27.78
N VAL A 444 14.37 0.69 -27.78
CA VAL A 444 13.84 -0.65 -27.54
C VAL A 444 13.20 -0.75 -26.16
N ALA A 445 13.83 -0.13 -25.15
CA ALA A 445 13.26 -0.04 -23.81
C ALA A 445 11.90 0.65 -23.83
N PHE A 446 11.83 1.86 -24.40
CA PHE A 446 10.59 2.64 -24.45
C PHE A 446 9.48 1.91 -25.20
N CYS A 447 9.76 1.33 -26.37
CA CYS A 447 8.78 0.54 -27.12
C CYS A 447 8.28 -0.66 -26.31
N SER A 448 9.18 -1.41 -25.67
CA SER A 448 8.82 -2.58 -24.85
C SER A 448 7.93 -2.18 -23.67
N TRP A 449 8.23 -1.04 -23.03
CA TRP A 449 7.41 -0.48 -21.95
C TRP A 449 6.00 -0.14 -22.42
N GLN A 450 5.84 0.51 -23.58
CA GLN A 450 4.50 0.85 -24.11
C GLN A 450 3.66 -0.40 -24.41
N VAL A 451 4.28 -1.44 -24.99
CA VAL A 451 3.56 -2.69 -25.25
C VAL A 451 3.22 -3.40 -23.95
N PHE A 452 4.14 -3.43 -22.97
CA PHE A 452 3.88 -3.93 -21.63
C PHE A 452 2.65 -3.24 -21.00
N LEU A 453 2.59 -1.91 -20.97
CA LEU A 453 1.44 -1.18 -20.43
C LEU A 453 0.11 -1.50 -21.14
N ALA A 454 0.15 -1.86 -22.42
CA ALA A 454 -1.05 -2.22 -23.17
C ALA A 454 -1.62 -3.60 -22.80
N CYS A 455 -0.75 -4.52 -22.38
CA CYS A 455 -1.13 -5.91 -22.07
C CYS A 455 -1.10 -6.26 -20.58
N ALA A 456 -0.43 -5.48 -19.72
CA ALA A 456 -0.35 -5.76 -18.30
C ALA A 456 -1.72 -5.74 -17.59
N ASP A 457 -1.77 -6.42 -16.46
CA ASP A 457 -2.89 -6.47 -15.51
C ASP A 457 -2.35 -6.54 -14.07
N LYS A 458 -3.25 -6.63 -13.09
CA LYS A 458 -2.92 -6.62 -11.67
C LYS A 458 -1.98 -7.77 -11.25
N MET A 459 -1.94 -8.89 -11.97
CA MET A 459 -1.02 -10.00 -11.67
C MET A 459 0.44 -9.65 -11.94
N ALA A 460 0.73 -8.56 -12.67
CA ALA A 460 2.10 -8.09 -12.87
C ALA A 460 2.84 -7.81 -11.56
N TRP A 461 2.13 -7.36 -10.53
CA TRP A 461 2.70 -7.08 -9.21
C TRP A 461 3.40 -8.29 -8.57
N VAL A 462 3.02 -9.52 -8.93
CA VAL A 462 3.62 -10.75 -8.38
C VAL A 462 5.06 -10.95 -8.85
N TRP A 463 5.36 -10.59 -10.11
CA TRP A 463 6.62 -10.99 -10.75
C TRP A 463 7.49 -9.80 -11.16
N MET A 464 6.97 -8.58 -11.18
CA MET A 464 7.76 -7.40 -11.60
C MET A 464 9.01 -7.21 -10.74
N ASP A 465 8.87 -7.22 -9.42
CA ASP A 465 9.99 -6.95 -8.49
C ASP A 465 11.08 -8.03 -8.57
N SER A 466 10.69 -9.31 -8.63
CA SER A 466 11.65 -10.40 -8.81
C SER A 466 12.35 -10.36 -10.16
N ASP A 467 11.64 -10.00 -11.23
CA ASP A 467 12.25 -9.80 -12.56
C ASP A 467 13.20 -8.57 -12.55
N ILE A 468 12.91 -7.49 -11.80
CA ILE A 468 13.83 -6.34 -11.60
C ILE A 468 15.12 -6.78 -10.91
N GLU A 469 15.01 -7.52 -9.82
CA GLU A 469 16.17 -8.00 -9.07
C GLU A 469 17.03 -8.94 -9.93
N PHE A 470 16.40 -9.85 -10.67
CA PHE A 470 17.07 -10.82 -11.52
C PHE A 470 17.82 -10.17 -12.70
N HIS A 471 17.22 -9.15 -13.33
CA HIS A 471 17.80 -8.48 -14.50
C HIS A 471 18.59 -7.20 -14.15
N ARG A 472 18.90 -6.98 -12.86
CA ARG A 472 19.60 -5.78 -12.41
C ARG A 472 20.94 -5.61 -13.12
N ALA A 473 21.18 -4.40 -13.61
CA ALA A 473 22.43 -4.03 -14.25
C ALA A 473 22.98 -2.71 -13.66
N ASP A 474 24.29 -2.63 -13.47
CA ASP A 474 24.93 -1.42 -12.94
C ASP A 474 25.38 -0.47 -14.06
N ASN A 475 24.47 -0.12 -14.96
CA ASN A 475 24.73 0.80 -16.07
C ASN A 475 23.76 2.00 -16.10
N GLU A 476 24.09 3.00 -16.89
CA GLU A 476 23.32 4.25 -16.99
C GLU A 476 21.91 4.02 -17.52
N LEU A 477 21.78 3.19 -18.56
CA LEU A 477 20.49 2.85 -19.16
C LEU A 477 19.55 2.19 -18.13
N TRP A 478 20.07 1.32 -17.26
CA TRP A 478 19.29 0.71 -16.18
C TRP A 478 18.74 1.75 -15.20
N ARG A 479 19.58 2.71 -14.78
CA ARG A 479 19.14 3.80 -13.90
C ARG A 479 18.03 4.64 -14.55
N LEU A 480 18.19 4.97 -15.83
CA LEU A 480 17.19 5.69 -16.61
C LEU A 480 15.88 4.91 -16.74
N LYS A 481 15.92 3.59 -16.96
CA LYS A 481 14.73 2.72 -16.99
C LYS A 481 14.00 2.74 -15.65
N MET A 482 14.72 2.59 -14.53
CA MET A 482 14.12 2.62 -13.20
C MET A 482 13.53 3.98 -12.87
N LEU A 483 14.21 5.07 -13.26
CA LEU A 483 13.68 6.43 -13.11
C LEU A 483 12.42 6.62 -13.97
N HIS A 484 12.44 6.19 -15.23
CA HIS A 484 11.29 6.24 -16.13
C HIS A 484 10.08 5.53 -15.52
N MET A 485 10.26 4.32 -15.00
CA MET A 485 9.19 3.57 -14.31
C MET A 485 8.61 4.36 -13.13
N ARG A 486 9.47 4.94 -12.27
CA ARG A 486 9.04 5.73 -11.11
C ARG A 486 8.29 7.01 -11.51
N LEU A 487 8.81 7.74 -12.50
CA LEU A 487 8.16 8.95 -13.01
C LEU A 487 6.81 8.65 -13.68
N ASN A 488 6.64 7.43 -14.21
CA ASN A 488 5.41 6.96 -14.84
C ASN A 488 4.61 6.00 -13.94
N GLU A 489 4.79 6.05 -12.62
CA GLU A 489 4.10 5.15 -11.68
C GLU A 489 2.57 5.26 -11.80
N SER A 490 2.04 6.47 -12.02
CA SER A 490 0.60 6.68 -12.22
C SER A 490 0.07 5.99 -13.48
N ALA A 491 0.82 6.06 -14.58
CA ALA A 491 0.48 5.38 -15.84
C ALA A 491 0.59 3.85 -15.68
N LEU A 492 1.62 3.37 -14.99
CA LEU A 492 1.77 1.96 -14.63
C LEU A 492 0.58 1.47 -13.82
N LYS A 493 0.27 2.12 -12.69
CA LYS A 493 -0.89 1.78 -11.85
C LYS A 493 -2.19 1.78 -12.64
N SER A 494 -2.41 2.80 -13.47
CA SER A 494 -3.59 2.89 -14.35
C SER A 494 -3.68 1.72 -15.34
N ALA A 495 -2.54 1.27 -15.89
CA ALA A 495 -2.48 0.11 -16.76
C ALA A 495 -2.77 -1.20 -16.02
N LEU A 496 -2.13 -1.43 -14.86
CA LEU A 496 -2.30 -2.65 -14.06
C LEU A 496 -3.71 -2.76 -13.48
N ASN A 497 -4.28 -1.63 -13.04
CA ASN A 497 -5.65 -1.54 -12.52
C ASN A 497 -6.69 -1.27 -13.60
N ARG A 498 -6.32 -1.33 -14.88
CA ARG A 498 -7.26 -1.06 -15.97
C ARG A 498 -8.36 -2.11 -15.93
N LYS A 499 -9.49 -1.71 -15.33
CA LYS A 499 -10.72 -2.50 -15.38
C LYS A 499 -10.99 -2.83 -16.83
N SER A 500 -11.20 -4.11 -17.12
CA SER A 500 -11.64 -4.49 -18.46
C SER A 500 -12.91 -3.67 -18.74
N LYS A 501 -12.82 -2.68 -19.64
CA LYS A 501 -13.91 -1.73 -19.91
C LYS A 501 -15.16 -2.43 -20.45
N LYS A 502 -15.06 -3.73 -20.75
CA LYS A 502 -16.16 -4.63 -21.05
C LYS A 502 -16.45 -5.52 -19.84
N GLY A 503 -17.32 -5.01 -18.96
CA GLY A 503 -18.00 -5.82 -17.95
C GLY A 503 -17.25 -5.96 -16.64
N ALA A 504 -17.43 -4.97 -15.76
CA ALA A 504 -17.77 -5.27 -14.36
C ALA A 504 -19.16 -5.95 -14.31
N ASN A 505 -19.32 -7.02 -15.08
CA ASN A 505 -20.47 -7.89 -14.99
C ASN A 505 -20.12 -8.78 -13.81
N ALA A 506 -20.87 -8.63 -12.73
CA ALA A 506 -20.71 -9.50 -11.59
C ALA A 506 -20.69 -10.97 -12.08
N LEU A 507 -19.71 -11.72 -11.59
CA LEU A 507 -19.54 -13.14 -11.87
C LEU A 507 -20.77 -13.91 -11.43
N ASP A 508 -21.61 -13.41 -10.52
CA ASP A 508 -22.95 -13.94 -10.28
C ASP A 508 -23.76 -14.12 -11.60
N ARG A 509 -23.70 -13.16 -12.52
CA ARG A 509 -24.39 -13.22 -13.82
C ARG A 509 -23.73 -14.16 -14.84
N HIS A 510 -22.48 -14.57 -14.64
CA HIS A 510 -21.74 -15.47 -15.54
C HIS A 510 -21.54 -16.90 -14.98
N LEU A 511 -21.36 -17.01 -13.67
CA LEU A 511 -21.29 -18.26 -12.89
C LEU A 511 -22.68 -18.80 -12.60
N VAL A 512 -23.64 -17.93 -12.26
CA VAL A 512 -25.03 -18.28 -11.90
C VAL A 512 -26.05 -17.90 -12.98
N GLY A 513 -25.81 -16.92 -13.85
CA GLY A 513 -26.55 -16.83 -15.11
C GLY A 513 -26.12 -18.01 -15.98
N TRP A 514 -26.93 -19.04 -16.21
CA TRP A 514 -28.29 -19.02 -16.77
C TRP A 514 -29.42 -19.53 -15.83
N ASP A 515 -29.13 -19.79 -14.55
CA ASP A 515 -30.07 -20.44 -13.61
C ASP A 515 -30.50 -19.55 -12.42
N SER A 516 -30.23 -18.23 -12.46
CA SER A 516 -30.84 -17.33 -11.47
C SER A 516 -32.33 -17.07 -11.82
N PRO A 517 -33.27 -17.18 -10.85
CA PRO A 517 -34.71 -16.99 -11.10
C PRO A 517 -35.06 -15.63 -11.73
N ASP A 518 -34.25 -14.59 -11.45
CA ASP A 518 -34.49 -13.22 -11.92
C ASP A 518 -34.04 -12.98 -13.37
N SER A 519 -33.27 -13.91 -13.96
CA SER A 519 -32.78 -13.82 -15.35
C SER A 519 -33.64 -14.59 -16.37
N TRP A 520 -34.67 -15.31 -15.93
CA TRP A 520 -35.54 -16.06 -16.85
C TRP A 520 -36.44 -15.15 -17.71
N PHE A 521 -36.70 -13.92 -17.30
CA PHE A 521 -37.59 -12.99 -18.02
C PHE A 521 -36.91 -12.03 -19.00
N THR A 522 -35.57 -12.00 -19.09
CA THR A 522 -34.86 -10.99 -19.89
C THR A 522 -34.30 -11.49 -21.23
N HIS A 523 -34.34 -12.80 -21.51
CA HIS A 523 -33.77 -13.35 -22.76
C HIS A 523 -34.74 -14.06 -23.72
N ASP A 524 -35.98 -14.36 -23.33
CA ASP A 524 -36.99 -14.83 -24.30
C ASP A 524 -37.45 -13.75 -25.30
N ALA A 525 -37.11 -12.48 -25.06
CA ALA A 525 -37.43 -11.38 -25.97
C ALA A 525 -36.39 -11.13 -27.08
N LEU A 526 -35.16 -11.67 -26.98
CA LEU A 526 -34.06 -11.32 -27.90
C LEU A 526 -33.62 -12.44 -28.84
N THR A 527 -34.13 -13.66 -28.68
CA THR A 527 -33.97 -14.76 -29.66
C THR A 527 -35.19 -14.93 -30.58
N GLY A 528 -36.22 -14.09 -30.45
CA GLY A 528 -37.42 -14.09 -31.28
C GLY A 528 -37.42 -13.13 -32.47
N LEU A 529 -36.39 -12.29 -32.64
CA LEU A 529 -36.32 -11.33 -33.74
C LEU A 529 -34.95 -11.42 -34.41
N GLY A 530 -34.84 -12.35 -35.35
CA GLY A 530 -33.83 -12.26 -36.39
C GLY A 530 -34.16 -11.08 -37.30
N PHE A 531 -33.30 -10.06 -37.29
CA PHE A 531 -32.90 -9.21 -38.42
C PHE A 531 -31.57 -8.53 -38.08
#